data_AF-A0A9P6YER7-F1
#
_entry.id   AF-A0A9P6YER7-F1
#
_cell.length_a   1.000
_cell.length_b   1.000
_cell.length_c   1.000
_cell.angle_alpha   90.00
_cell.angle_beta   90.00
_cell.angle_gamma   90.00
#
_symmetry.space_group_name_H-M   'P 1'
#
loop_
_entity.id
_entity.type
_entity.pdbx_description
1 polymer ?
#
loop_
_entity_poly.entity_id
_entity_poly.type
_entity_poly.pdbx_seq_one_letter_code
_entity_poly.pdbx_strand_id
1 'polypeptide(L)'
;MLAHTCATLPTLHPELPSAVTHAVLVRGNARRRAGGLDVDSYAGWNAALVDLSLRMAGLGWRNVLCETAFVSRAGEAISRDGDLEALAARWPGWVPRLADFLMHDPLHGLRRPVRPARAGASRLNVAIAAIVVTYQSGSTIDACLSRLRQAQDVAEIRVIDNGSLDGTLDIVQRHASHDARVRFVGNPDNPGFAAANNQGVADSASPWLAFINPDLMVEAETLAELRRRAEALGDCLLGVEQLDEHGQADAAVRRRDPDFLLMLRSPGRGSKLAAPRDPHQALQRVPALSGALLMMPRVLFDRIGGWDAGYRLLAEDIDQ
;
A
#
# COMPACT_ATOMS: atom_id res chain seq x y z
N MET A 1 30.10 30.41 -11.74
CA MET A 1 30.53 29.44 -10.71
C MET A 1 29.37 28.57 -10.24
N LEU A 2 28.34 29.11 -9.56
CA LEU A 2 27.14 28.37 -9.10
C LEU A 2 26.42 27.55 -10.19
N ALA A 3 26.20 28.11 -11.38
CA ALA A 3 25.53 27.38 -12.48
C ALA A 3 26.33 26.16 -12.98
N HIS A 4 27.67 26.26 -12.98
CA HIS A 4 28.55 25.17 -13.38
C HIS A 4 28.61 24.09 -12.28
N THR A 5 28.69 24.51 -11.01
CA THR A 5 28.62 23.63 -9.84
C THR A 5 27.28 22.88 -9.77
N CYS A 6 26.15 23.53 -10.09
CA CYS A 6 24.85 22.86 -10.16
C CYS A 6 24.73 21.88 -11.33
N ALA A 7 25.41 22.13 -12.46
CA ALA A 7 25.43 21.22 -13.60
C ALA A 7 26.25 19.94 -13.33
N THR A 8 27.22 20.02 -12.40
CA THR A 8 28.07 18.89 -11.99
C THR A 8 27.51 18.09 -10.80
N LEU A 9 26.42 18.56 -10.18
CA LEU A 9 25.79 17.82 -9.08
C LEU A 9 25.14 16.53 -9.61
N PRO A 10 25.29 15.39 -8.91
CA PRO A 10 24.61 14.16 -9.26
C PRO A 10 23.11 14.42 -9.40
N THR A 11 22.53 13.92 -10.48
CA THR A 11 21.09 14.05 -10.71
C THR A 11 20.35 13.21 -9.69
N LEU A 12 19.60 13.87 -8.79
CA LEU A 12 18.74 13.17 -7.82
C LEU A 12 17.64 12.36 -8.50
N HIS A 13 17.24 12.75 -9.73
CA HIS A 13 16.22 12.07 -10.53
C HIS A 13 16.65 12.02 -12.01
N PRO A 14 16.25 10.99 -12.76
CA PRO A 14 16.51 10.90 -14.19
C PRO A 14 15.83 12.06 -14.94
N GLU A 15 16.53 12.59 -15.96
CA GLU A 15 15.99 13.65 -16.80
C GLU A 15 14.98 13.09 -17.80
N LEU A 16 13.81 13.71 -17.88
CA LEU A 16 12.76 13.32 -18.82
C LEU A 16 13.10 13.81 -20.24
N PRO A 17 12.74 13.06 -21.30
CA PRO A 17 12.96 13.47 -22.69
C PRO A 17 12.27 14.80 -23.05
N SER A 18 11.11 15.05 -22.45
CA SER A 18 10.28 16.24 -22.62
C SER A 18 9.30 16.38 -21.46
N ALA A 19 8.57 17.49 -21.40
CA ALA A 19 7.39 17.60 -20.54
C ALA A 19 6.30 16.59 -20.94
N VAL A 20 5.45 16.21 -19.98
CA VAL A 20 4.30 15.32 -20.18
C VAL A 20 2.97 16.03 -19.90
N THR A 21 1.90 15.48 -20.46
CA THR A 21 0.63 16.17 -20.78
C THR A 21 -0.34 16.32 -19.60
N HIS A 22 0.16 16.44 -18.36
CA HIS A 22 -0.70 16.25 -17.18
C HIS A 22 -0.57 17.31 -16.08
N ALA A 23 0.64 17.61 -15.64
CA ALA A 23 0.90 18.72 -14.71
C ALA A 23 2.35 19.14 -14.85
N VAL A 24 2.58 20.43 -15.09
CA VAL A 24 3.91 20.99 -15.25
C VAL A 24 4.04 22.27 -14.44
N LEU A 25 5.10 22.35 -13.65
CA LEU A 25 5.53 23.61 -13.04
C LEU A 25 6.65 24.19 -13.88
N VAL A 26 6.42 25.37 -14.45
CA VAL A 26 7.37 26.02 -15.36
C VAL A 26 7.87 27.32 -14.73
N ARG A 27 9.19 27.54 -14.72
CA ARG A 27 9.74 28.83 -14.30
C ARG A 27 9.32 29.93 -15.26
N GLY A 28 8.68 30.98 -14.75
CA GLY A 28 8.14 32.08 -15.57
C GLY A 28 9.18 32.79 -16.44
N ASN A 29 10.42 32.97 -15.97
CA ASN A 29 11.50 33.54 -16.78
C ASN A 29 11.86 32.62 -17.97
N ALA A 30 12.01 31.31 -17.71
CA ALA A 30 12.32 30.34 -18.75
C ALA A 30 11.22 30.28 -19.83
N ARG A 31 9.95 30.28 -19.42
CA ARG A 31 8.80 30.35 -20.34
C ARG A 31 8.85 31.58 -21.24
N ARG A 32 9.12 32.76 -20.68
CA ARG A 32 9.18 34.02 -21.45
C ARG A 32 10.31 34.01 -22.47
N ARG A 33 11.48 33.49 -22.08
CA ARG A 33 12.63 33.37 -22.99
C ARG A 33 12.41 32.35 -24.09
N ALA A 34 11.68 31.27 -23.82
CA ALA A 34 11.36 30.26 -24.81
C ALA A 34 10.25 30.69 -25.78
N GLY A 35 9.37 31.63 -25.39
CA GLY A 35 8.30 32.15 -26.24
C GLY A 35 6.91 31.55 -25.98
N GLY A 36 6.67 30.91 -24.83
CA GLY A 36 5.36 30.35 -24.49
C GLY A 36 4.94 29.17 -25.39
N LEU A 37 3.68 28.74 -25.28
CA LEU A 37 3.12 27.66 -26.10
C LEU A 37 2.92 28.13 -27.54
N ASP A 38 3.36 27.31 -28.49
CA ASP A 38 3.15 27.52 -29.92
C ASP A 38 1.81 26.90 -30.31
N VAL A 39 0.75 27.71 -30.34
CA VAL A 39 -0.62 27.24 -30.63
C VAL A 39 -0.94 27.26 -32.12
N ASP A 40 -0.06 27.84 -32.93
CA ASP A 40 -0.24 27.98 -34.38
C ASP A 40 0.28 26.74 -35.12
N SER A 41 1.36 26.14 -34.60
CA SER A 41 2.03 24.98 -35.22
C SER A 41 1.46 23.63 -34.78
N TYR A 42 0.62 23.58 -33.74
CA TYR A 42 0.12 22.34 -33.13
C TYR A 42 -1.38 22.40 -32.88
N ALA A 43 -2.09 21.35 -33.28
CA ALA A 43 -3.53 21.22 -33.06
C ALA A 43 -3.85 20.86 -31.60
N GLY A 44 -2.96 20.13 -30.94
CA GLY A 44 -3.05 19.71 -29.55
C GLY A 44 -2.14 20.52 -28.63
N TRP A 45 -2.70 20.97 -27.50
CA TRP A 45 -1.96 21.69 -26.46
C TRP A 45 -0.81 20.85 -25.86
N ASN A 46 -0.94 19.52 -25.90
CA ASN A 46 0.08 18.59 -25.48
C ASN A 46 1.33 18.67 -26.35
N ALA A 47 1.18 18.75 -27.67
CA ALA A 47 2.29 18.85 -28.59
C ALA A 47 2.99 20.22 -28.48
N ALA A 48 2.21 21.30 -28.35
CA ALA A 48 2.73 22.63 -28.04
C ALA A 48 3.53 22.66 -26.72
N LEU A 49 3.12 21.88 -25.72
CA LEU A 49 3.84 21.76 -24.45
C LEU A 49 5.15 20.98 -24.58
N VAL A 50 5.16 19.88 -25.34
CA VAL A 50 6.38 19.13 -25.66
C VAL A 50 7.37 20.06 -26.37
N ASP A 51 6.94 20.78 -27.41
CA ASP A 51 7.78 21.75 -28.13
C ASP A 51 8.33 22.85 -27.21
N LEU A 52 7.49 23.46 -26.37
CA LEU A 52 7.95 24.45 -25.39
C LEU A 52 9.02 23.86 -24.45
N SER A 53 8.85 22.63 -23.99
CA SER A 53 9.82 21.96 -23.12
C SER A 53 11.15 21.70 -23.82
N LEU A 54 11.13 21.38 -25.11
CA LEU A 54 12.33 21.17 -25.93
C LEU A 54 13.05 22.49 -26.23
N ARG A 55 12.32 23.57 -26.55
CA ARG A 55 12.89 24.93 -26.64
C ARG A 55 13.55 25.35 -25.34
N MET A 56 12.90 25.09 -24.21
CA MET A 56 13.46 25.37 -22.89
C MET A 56 14.71 24.53 -22.61
N ALA A 57 14.73 23.27 -23.01
CA ALA A 57 15.92 22.42 -22.91
C ALA A 57 17.10 22.96 -23.73
N GLY A 58 16.84 23.47 -24.94
CA GLY A 58 17.84 24.17 -25.74
C GLY A 58 18.42 25.43 -25.07
N LEU A 59 17.73 26.00 -24.09
CA LEU A 59 18.19 27.13 -23.27
C LEU A 59 18.90 26.68 -21.97
N GLY A 60 19.18 25.39 -21.81
CA GLY A 60 19.87 24.81 -20.66
C GLY A 60 18.96 24.45 -19.47
N TRP A 61 17.64 24.42 -19.66
CA TRP A 61 16.71 23.92 -18.64
C TRP A 61 16.54 22.41 -18.75
N ARG A 62 16.10 21.77 -17.68
CA ARG A 62 15.93 20.31 -17.62
C ARG A 62 14.48 19.96 -17.32
N ASN A 63 14.01 18.87 -17.93
CA ASN A 63 12.73 18.28 -17.62
C ASN A 63 12.93 17.24 -16.50
N VAL A 64 12.28 17.42 -15.37
CA VAL A 64 12.48 16.58 -14.18
C VAL A 64 11.12 16.13 -13.66
N LEU A 65 11.02 14.85 -13.30
CA LEU A 65 9.84 14.31 -12.64
C LEU A 65 9.78 14.82 -11.19
N CYS A 66 8.63 15.35 -10.77
CA CYS A 66 8.34 15.59 -9.37
C CYS A 66 7.57 14.39 -8.82
N GLU A 67 8.26 13.49 -8.11
CA GLU A 67 7.68 12.23 -7.61
C GLU A 67 6.66 12.41 -6.47
N THR A 68 6.50 13.62 -5.94
CA THR A 68 5.59 13.94 -4.84
C THR A 68 4.40 14.81 -5.25
N ALA A 69 4.35 15.25 -6.52
CA ALA A 69 3.24 16.05 -7.05
C ALA A 69 2.36 15.21 -7.97
N PHE A 70 1.07 15.13 -7.64
CA PHE A 70 0.12 14.28 -8.33
C PHE A 70 -1.12 15.06 -8.76
N VAL A 71 -1.64 14.72 -9.94
CA VAL A 71 -2.93 15.22 -10.44
C VAL A 71 -3.79 14.03 -10.88
N SER A 72 -5.06 14.04 -10.49
CA SER A 72 -6.03 13.04 -10.94
C SER A 72 -6.70 13.51 -12.23
N ARG A 73 -6.99 12.60 -13.16
CA ARG A 73 -7.89 12.87 -14.30
C ARG A 73 -8.67 11.64 -14.73
N ALA A 74 -9.75 11.88 -15.45
CA ALA A 74 -10.70 10.86 -15.90
C ALA A 74 -10.34 10.17 -17.24
N GLY A 75 -9.30 10.62 -17.98
CA GLY A 75 -8.87 10.00 -19.24
C GLY A 75 -7.62 10.63 -19.84
N GLU A 76 -6.90 9.91 -20.71
CA GLU A 76 -5.62 10.39 -21.30
C GLU A 76 -5.84 11.43 -22.40
N ALA A 77 -4.94 12.42 -22.50
CA ALA A 77 -4.96 13.38 -23.60
C ALA A 77 -4.40 12.71 -24.86
N ILE A 78 -5.27 12.42 -25.82
CA ILE A 78 -4.89 11.81 -27.11
C ILE A 78 -4.21 12.89 -27.97
N SER A 79 -3.03 12.59 -28.50
CA SER A 79 -2.38 13.44 -29.52
C SER A 79 -3.28 13.54 -30.75
N ARG A 80 -3.46 14.76 -31.27
CA ARG A 80 -4.25 14.96 -32.48
C ARG A 80 -3.43 14.57 -33.71
N ASP A 81 -4.11 14.12 -34.76
CA ASP A 81 -3.49 13.72 -36.02
C ASP A 81 -2.54 14.81 -36.53
N GLY A 82 -1.30 14.44 -36.88
CA GLY A 82 -0.27 15.33 -37.42
C GLY A 82 0.67 15.99 -36.41
N ASP A 83 0.30 16.03 -35.12
CA ASP A 83 1.11 16.72 -34.10
C ASP A 83 2.44 16.00 -33.80
N LEU A 84 2.44 14.66 -33.81
CA LEU A 84 3.64 13.86 -33.56
C LEU A 84 4.62 13.98 -34.74
N GLU A 85 4.11 13.99 -35.97
CA GLU A 85 4.91 14.20 -37.18
C GLU A 85 5.54 15.61 -37.18
N ALA A 86 4.77 16.63 -36.81
CA ALA A 86 5.27 18.01 -36.70
C ALA A 86 6.36 18.13 -35.61
N LEU A 87 6.18 17.47 -34.47
CA LEU A 87 7.21 17.39 -33.43
C LEU A 87 8.46 16.66 -33.91
N ALA A 88 8.32 15.51 -34.58
CA ALA A 88 9.45 14.74 -35.10
C ALA A 88 10.23 15.51 -36.17
N ALA A 89 9.53 16.25 -37.04
CA ALA A 89 10.15 17.10 -38.06
C ALA A 89 10.92 18.27 -37.45
N ARG A 90 10.35 18.92 -36.43
CA ARG A 90 10.98 20.07 -35.75
C ARG A 90 12.11 19.65 -34.80
N TRP A 91 11.99 18.47 -34.18
CA TRP A 91 12.92 17.94 -33.20
C TRP A 91 13.36 16.49 -33.53
N PRO A 92 14.19 16.28 -34.56
CA PRO A 92 14.55 14.92 -35.01
C PRO A 92 15.24 14.07 -33.94
N GLY A 93 15.99 14.69 -33.03
CA GLY A 93 16.66 14.00 -31.92
C GLY A 93 15.75 13.63 -30.74
N TRP A 94 14.52 14.11 -30.70
CA TRP A 94 13.59 13.85 -29.59
C TRP A 94 13.03 12.42 -29.64
N VAL A 95 12.61 11.96 -30.81
CA VAL A 95 12.04 10.60 -30.99
C VAL A 95 12.98 9.49 -30.53
N PRO A 96 14.25 9.41 -30.96
CA PRO A 96 15.16 8.38 -30.47
C PRO A 96 15.45 8.50 -28.97
N ARG A 97 15.53 9.72 -28.42
CA ARG A 97 15.69 9.96 -26.98
C ARG A 97 14.47 9.47 -26.18
N LEU A 98 13.26 9.69 -26.69
CA LEU A 98 12.04 9.20 -26.09
C LEU A 98 11.98 7.67 -26.11
N ALA A 99 12.30 7.06 -27.25
CA ALA A 99 12.34 5.60 -27.40
C ALA A 99 13.34 4.97 -26.43
N ASP A 100 14.57 5.50 -26.36
CA ASP A 100 15.61 5.06 -25.43
C ASP A 100 15.16 5.12 -23.97
N PHE A 101 14.54 6.23 -23.57
CA PHE A 101 14.00 6.41 -22.23
C PHE A 101 12.87 5.43 -21.89
N LEU A 102 11.98 5.14 -22.85
CA LEU A 102 10.90 4.18 -22.67
C LEU A 102 11.43 2.73 -22.57
N MET A 103 12.41 2.38 -23.39
CA MET A 103 13.01 1.04 -23.39
C MET A 103 13.77 0.73 -22.09
N HIS A 104 14.52 1.70 -21.57
CA HIS A 104 15.31 1.50 -20.35
C HIS A 104 14.53 1.75 -19.06
N ASP A 105 13.34 2.36 -19.17
CA ASP A 105 12.44 2.70 -18.07
C ASP A 105 13.17 3.08 -16.77
N PRO A 106 13.97 4.16 -16.76
CA PRO A 106 14.74 4.56 -15.57
C PRO A 106 13.85 4.98 -14.40
N LEU A 107 12.54 5.10 -14.63
CA LEU A 107 11.52 5.39 -13.63
C LEU A 107 10.90 4.13 -13.03
N HIS A 108 11.26 2.92 -13.46
CA HIS A 108 10.64 1.68 -13.00
C HIS A 108 10.60 1.59 -11.47
N GLY A 109 11.73 1.85 -10.80
CA GLY A 109 11.81 1.86 -9.33
C GLY A 109 11.17 3.08 -8.63
N LEU A 110 10.85 4.13 -9.39
CA LEU A 110 10.22 5.37 -8.89
C LEU A 110 8.69 5.38 -9.09
N ARG A 111 8.15 4.47 -9.90
CA ARG A 111 6.70 4.27 -10.09
C ARG A 111 6.09 3.65 -8.85
N ARG A 112 5.86 4.46 -7.82
CA ARG A 112 4.91 4.12 -6.76
C ARG A 112 3.50 4.27 -7.33
N PRO A 113 2.56 3.36 -7.04
CA PRO A 113 1.16 3.59 -7.39
C PRO A 113 0.72 4.92 -6.80
N VAL A 114 0.42 5.89 -7.68
CA VAL A 114 -0.07 7.20 -7.30
C VAL A 114 -1.48 7.02 -6.77
N ARG A 115 -1.62 7.00 -5.45
CA ARG A 115 -2.92 7.22 -4.83
C ARG A 115 -3.26 8.70 -4.95
N PRO A 116 -4.52 9.06 -5.25
CA PRO A 116 -4.92 10.45 -5.37
C PRO A 116 -4.46 11.24 -4.13
N ALA A 117 -3.65 12.27 -4.36
CA ALA A 117 -3.19 13.16 -3.31
C ALA A 117 -4.41 13.79 -2.64
N ARG A 118 -4.53 13.58 -1.33
CA ARG A 118 -5.57 14.18 -0.50
C ARG A 118 -5.39 15.68 -0.45
N ALA A 119 -6.33 16.40 -1.06
CA ALA A 119 -6.58 17.78 -0.70
C ALA A 119 -7.04 17.82 0.76
N GLY A 120 -6.24 18.45 1.60
CA GLY A 120 -6.60 18.76 2.99
C GLY A 120 -6.34 17.62 3.97
N ALA A 121 -5.54 17.92 5.00
CA ALA A 121 -5.67 17.27 6.28
C ALA A 121 -7.10 17.51 6.80
N SER A 122 -8.04 16.66 6.40
CA SER A 122 -9.38 16.60 6.96
C SER A 122 -9.39 15.51 8.01
N ARG A 123 -10.23 15.70 9.04
CA ARG A 123 -10.49 14.80 10.16
C ARG A 123 -11.15 13.46 9.73
N LEU A 124 -10.80 12.89 8.57
CA LEU A 124 -11.51 11.76 7.93
C LEU A 124 -10.63 10.56 7.57
N ASN A 125 -9.41 10.43 8.11
CA ASN A 125 -8.54 9.28 7.80
C ASN A 125 -8.53 8.17 8.87
N VAL A 126 -9.65 7.97 9.56
CA VAL A 126 -9.76 7.01 10.68
C VAL A 126 -10.16 5.60 10.23
N ALA A 127 -10.60 5.40 8.99
CA ALA A 127 -11.19 4.16 8.53
C ALA A 127 -10.23 2.96 8.58
N ILE A 128 -10.68 1.87 9.21
CA ILE A 128 -9.96 0.60 9.33
C ILE A 128 -10.67 -0.45 8.46
N ALA A 129 -9.88 -1.19 7.68
CA ALA A 129 -10.32 -2.47 7.13
C ALA A 129 -9.83 -3.61 8.03
N ALA A 130 -10.76 -4.37 8.56
CA ALA A 130 -10.51 -5.65 9.22
C ALA A 130 -10.48 -6.76 8.16
N ILE A 131 -9.34 -7.41 8.00
CA ILE A 131 -9.14 -8.53 7.09
C ILE A 131 -9.06 -9.80 7.94
N VAL A 132 -9.99 -10.71 7.69
CA VAL A 132 -10.14 -11.97 8.43
C VAL A 132 -10.01 -13.12 7.44
N VAL A 133 -9.04 -14.00 7.65
CA VAL A 133 -8.90 -15.22 6.86
C VAL A 133 -9.53 -16.37 7.65
N THR A 134 -10.40 -17.15 7.02
CA THR A 134 -11.06 -18.31 7.64
C THR A 134 -10.69 -19.60 6.94
N TYR A 135 -10.54 -20.67 7.73
CA TYR A 135 -10.47 -22.06 7.27
C TYR A 135 -11.00 -22.92 8.41
N GLN A 136 -12.11 -23.63 8.19
CA GLN A 136 -12.79 -24.44 9.22
C GLN A 136 -12.98 -23.69 10.56
N SER A 137 -13.47 -22.46 10.48
CA SER A 137 -13.58 -21.52 11.61
C SER A 137 -15.01 -21.37 12.13
N GLY A 138 -15.89 -22.33 11.86
CA GLY A 138 -17.33 -22.23 12.14
C GLY A 138 -17.64 -22.09 13.63
N SER A 139 -16.78 -22.63 14.50
CA SER A 139 -16.92 -22.54 15.95
C SER A 139 -16.59 -21.16 16.53
N THR A 140 -15.84 -20.31 15.81
CA THR A 140 -15.31 -19.05 16.34
C THR A 140 -15.72 -17.80 15.57
N ILE A 141 -15.92 -17.92 14.25
CA ILE A 141 -16.12 -16.77 13.35
C ILE A 141 -17.36 -15.93 13.71
N ASP A 142 -18.41 -16.55 14.25
CA ASP A 142 -19.63 -15.82 14.64
C ASP A 142 -19.37 -14.78 15.73
N ALA A 143 -18.57 -15.15 16.74
CA ALA A 143 -18.20 -14.25 17.84
C ALA A 143 -17.22 -13.17 17.35
N CYS A 144 -16.23 -13.54 16.53
CA CYS A 144 -15.27 -12.60 15.95
C CYS A 144 -15.98 -11.51 15.12
N LEU A 145 -16.84 -11.89 14.17
CA LEU A 145 -17.56 -10.92 13.33
C LEU A 145 -18.55 -10.08 14.15
N SER A 146 -19.21 -10.66 15.15
CA SER A 146 -20.08 -9.92 16.06
C SER A 146 -19.33 -8.79 16.77
N ARG A 147 -18.10 -9.05 17.23
CA ARG A 147 -17.24 -8.06 17.88
C ARG A 147 -16.74 -7.00 16.89
N LEU A 148 -16.29 -7.41 15.70
CA LEU A 148 -15.83 -6.47 14.67
C LEU A 148 -16.93 -5.52 14.19
N ARG A 149 -18.18 -5.97 14.14
CA ARG A 149 -19.32 -5.11 13.81
C ARG A 149 -19.57 -4.03 14.87
N GLN A 150 -19.18 -4.25 16.12
CA GLN A 150 -19.27 -3.25 17.19
C GLN A 150 -18.00 -2.41 17.35
N ALA A 151 -16.92 -2.75 16.63
CA ALA A 151 -15.65 -2.06 16.74
C ALA A 151 -15.70 -0.64 16.14
N GLN A 152 -15.12 0.31 16.87
CA GLN A 152 -14.98 1.69 16.46
C GLN A 152 -14.00 1.80 15.28
N ASP A 153 -14.24 2.79 14.42
CA ASP A 153 -13.43 3.11 13.24
C ASP A 153 -13.34 2.01 12.15
N VAL A 154 -13.92 0.83 12.37
CA VAL A 154 -14.00 -0.24 11.36
C VAL A 154 -15.02 0.12 10.30
N ALA A 155 -14.51 0.50 9.13
CA ALA A 155 -15.31 0.88 7.96
C ALA A 155 -15.56 -0.32 7.03
N GLU A 156 -14.67 -1.30 7.04
CA GLU A 156 -14.66 -2.43 6.14
C GLU A 156 -14.31 -3.70 6.91
N ILE A 157 -15.06 -4.77 6.68
CA ILE A 157 -14.75 -6.12 7.15
C ILE A 157 -14.65 -6.99 5.90
N ARG A 158 -13.50 -7.61 5.67
CA ARG A 158 -13.20 -8.46 4.51
C ARG A 158 -12.87 -9.85 5.01
N VAL A 159 -13.77 -10.79 4.76
CA VAL A 159 -13.61 -12.19 5.14
C VAL A 159 -13.17 -13.00 3.92
N ILE A 160 -12.05 -13.69 4.02
CA ILE A 160 -11.52 -14.51 2.94
C ILE A 160 -11.53 -15.95 3.43
N ASP A 161 -12.47 -16.73 2.91
CA ASP A 161 -12.64 -18.13 3.26
C ASP A 161 -11.83 -19.02 2.34
N ASN A 162 -10.94 -19.82 2.92
CA ASN A 162 -10.00 -20.68 2.22
C ASN A 162 -10.55 -22.10 2.00
N GLY A 163 -11.80 -22.19 1.54
CA GLY A 163 -12.44 -23.46 1.20
C GLY A 163 -12.97 -24.24 2.41
N SER A 164 -13.63 -23.56 3.36
CA SER A 164 -14.21 -24.20 4.54
C SER A 164 -15.40 -25.10 4.19
N LEU A 165 -15.53 -26.23 4.90
CA LEU A 165 -16.61 -27.21 4.72
C LEU A 165 -17.49 -27.41 5.98
N ASP A 166 -17.24 -26.65 7.03
CA ASP A 166 -17.84 -26.79 8.36
C ASP A 166 -18.99 -25.80 8.64
N GLY A 167 -19.49 -25.12 7.60
CA GLY A 167 -20.53 -24.08 7.73
C GLY A 167 -19.98 -22.69 8.06
N THR A 168 -18.65 -22.49 8.08
CA THR A 168 -18.03 -21.16 8.24
C THR A 168 -18.63 -20.12 7.29
N LEU A 169 -18.73 -20.44 6.00
CA LEU A 169 -19.19 -19.50 4.99
C LEU A 169 -20.66 -19.12 5.18
N ASP A 170 -21.51 -20.04 5.65
CA ASP A 170 -22.92 -19.76 5.95
C ASP A 170 -23.04 -18.73 7.08
N ILE A 171 -22.19 -18.83 8.10
CA ILE A 171 -22.13 -17.86 9.19
C ILE A 171 -21.70 -16.48 8.65
N VAL A 172 -20.66 -16.43 7.82
CA VAL A 172 -20.17 -15.19 7.21
C VAL A 172 -21.26 -14.53 6.35
N GLN A 173 -21.99 -15.31 5.55
CA GLN A 173 -23.11 -14.83 4.73
C GLN A 173 -24.22 -14.20 5.59
N ARG A 174 -24.56 -14.80 6.74
CA ARG A 174 -25.52 -14.18 7.68
C ARG A 174 -25.03 -12.80 8.13
N HIS A 175 -23.79 -12.67 8.56
CA HIS A 175 -23.23 -11.36 8.96
C HIS A 175 -23.23 -10.34 7.81
N ALA A 176 -22.85 -10.76 6.60
CA ALA A 176 -22.88 -9.90 5.41
C ALA A 176 -24.29 -9.40 5.05
N SER A 177 -25.32 -10.22 5.27
CA SER A 177 -26.71 -9.78 5.05
C SER A 177 -27.21 -8.76 6.08
N HIS A 178 -26.60 -8.70 7.27
CA HIS A 178 -26.97 -7.79 8.35
C HIS A 178 -26.12 -6.51 8.42
N ASP A 179 -24.94 -6.48 7.80
CA ASP A 179 -24.03 -5.34 7.85
C ASP A 179 -23.28 -5.16 6.53
N ALA A 180 -23.57 -4.05 5.83
CA ALA A 180 -22.98 -3.75 4.52
C ALA A 180 -21.45 -3.55 4.55
N ARG A 181 -20.85 -3.39 5.74
CA ARG A 181 -19.38 -3.32 5.89
C ARG A 181 -18.73 -4.69 5.68
N VAL A 182 -19.47 -5.78 5.92
CA VAL A 182 -18.98 -7.16 5.79
C VAL A 182 -19.11 -7.62 4.35
N ARG A 183 -17.98 -7.93 3.73
CA ARG A 183 -17.89 -8.58 2.42
C ARG A 183 -17.02 -9.81 2.54
N PHE A 184 -17.23 -10.77 1.65
CA PHE A 184 -16.48 -12.01 1.68
C PHE A 184 -16.11 -12.52 0.29
N VAL A 185 -15.05 -13.32 0.25
CA VAL A 185 -14.61 -14.12 -0.90
C VAL A 185 -14.48 -15.56 -0.41
N GLY A 186 -15.10 -16.50 -1.12
CA GLY A 186 -14.88 -17.93 -0.90
C GLY A 186 -13.93 -18.47 -1.97
N ASN A 187 -12.75 -18.90 -1.54
CA ASN A 187 -11.81 -19.60 -2.40
C ASN A 187 -12.25 -21.07 -2.56
N PRO A 188 -12.01 -21.68 -3.73
CA PRO A 188 -12.33 -23.09 -3.97
C PRO A 188 -11.37 -24.06 -3.27
N ASP A 189 -10.22 -23.56 -2.83
CA ASP A 189 -9.14 -24.27 -2.15
C ASP A 189 -8.54 -23.40 -1.04
N ASN A 190 -7.51 -23.93 -0.35
CA ASN A 190 -6.76 -23.17 0.64
C ASN A 190 -5.45 -22.63 0.03
N PRO A 191 -5.42 -21.38 -0.49
CA PRO A 191 -4.21 -20.77 -1.04
C PRO A 191 -3.22 -20.31 0.03
N GLY A 192 -3.53 -20.53 1.32
CA GLY A 192 -2.73 -20.13 2.47
C GLY A 192 -3.01 -18.71 2.96
N PHE A 193 -2.61 -18.43 4.20
CA PHE A 193 -2.86 -17.18 4.91
C PHE A 193 -2.39 -15.91 4.18
N ALA A 194 -1.16 -15.91 3.63
CA ALA A 194 -0.60 -14.73 2.97
C ALA A 194 -1.37 -14.32 1.71
N ALA A 195 -1.69 -15.31 0.86
CA ALA A 195 -2.46 -15.10 -0.36
C ALA A 195 -3.87 -14.58 -0.04
N ALA A 196 -4.54 -15.18 0.94
CA ALA A 196 -5.88 -14.78 1.37
C ALA A 196 -5.90 -13.34 1.93
N ASN A 197 -4.93 -12.96 2.77
CA ASN A 197 -4.83 -11.58 3.26
C ASN A 197 -4.61 -10.57 2.13
N ASN A 198 -3.78 -10.90 1.13
CA ASN A 198 -3.58 -10.04 -0.03
C ASN A 198 -4.88 -9.85 -0.82
N GLN A 199 -5.70 -10.90 -0.99
CA GLN A 199 -7.03 -10.82 -1.61
C GLN A 199 -7.95 -9.87 -0.83
N GLY A 200 -7.99 -9.99 0.51
CA GLY A 200 -8.80 -9.13 1.37
C GLY A 200 -8.40 -7.65 1.29
N VAL A 201 -7.11 -7.36 1.12
CA VAL A 201 -6.62 -5.99 0.95
C VAL A 201 -6.89 -5.42 -0.44
N ALA A 202 -6.99 -6.25 -1.47
CA ALA A 202 -7.20 -5.80 -2.85
C ALA A 202 -8.54 -5.08 -3.04
N ASP A 203 -9.61 -5.53 -2.35
CA ASP A 203 -10.95 -4.89 -2.35
C ASP A 203 -11.11 -3.81 -1.26
N SER A 204 -10.01 -3.25 -0.77
CA SER A 204 -10.04 -2.22 0.27
C SER A 204 -9.34 -0.93 -0.12
N ALA A 205 -10.02 0.19 0.17
CA ALA A 205 -9.47 1.54 0.05
C ALA A 205 -9.09 2.12 1.42
N SER A 206 -9.28 1.36 2.51
CA SER A 206 -9.05 1.85 3.85
C SER A 206 -7.58 2.20 4.10
N PRO A 207 -7.30 3.32 4.79
CA PRO A 207 -5.94 3.78 5.10
C PRO A 207 -5.23 2.91 6.13
N TRP A 208 -5.97 2.18 6.95
CA TRP A 208 -5.47 1.29 7.99
C TRP A 208 -5.95 -0.14 7.72
N LEU A 209 -5.03 -1.09 7.85
CA LEU A 209 -5.30 -2.51 7.71
C LEU A 209 -5.11 -3.19 9.05
N ALA A 210 -6.09 -3.98 9.46
CA ALA A 210 -6.00 -4.86 10.62
C ALA A 210 -6.21 -6.30 10.16
N PHE A 211 -5.16 -7.11 10.19
CA PHE A 211 -5.22 -8.54 9.91
C PHE A 211 -5.56 -9.26 11.20
N ILE A 212 -6.65 -10.02 11.23
CA ILE A 212 -7.27 -10.55 12.44
C ILE A 212 -7.61 -12.02 12.22
N ASN A 213 -7.14 -12.89 13.11
CA ASN A 213 -7.53 -14.29 13.11
C ASN A 213 -9.02 -14.46 13.48
N PRO A 214 -9.68 -15.52 12.97
CA PRO A 214 -11.13 -15.68 13.08
C PRO A 214 -11.61 -16.08 14.49
N ASP A 215 -10.69 -16.33 15.41
CA ASP A 215 -10.91 -16.67 16.82
C ASP A 215 -10.70 -15.50 17.79
N LEU A 216 -10.34 -14.31 17.30
CA LEU A 216 -10.14 -13.14 18.16
C LEU A 216 -11.43 -12.38 18.46
N MET A 217 -11.63 -12.08 19.74
CA MET A 217 -12.68 -11.18 20.23
C MET A 217 -12.08 -9.83 20.60
N VAL A 218 -12.14 -8.87 19.67
CA VAL A 218 -11.69 -7.50 19.93
C VAL A 218 -12.74 -6.71 20.73
N GLU A 219 -12.29 -5.90 21.68
CA GLU A 219 -13.16 -4.90 22.32
C GLU A 219 -13.40 -3.70 21.39
N ALA A 220 -14.49 -2.98 21.63
CA ALA A 220 -15.00 -1.95 20.71
C ALA A 220 -13.96 -0.86 20.42
N GLU A 221 -13.14 -0.49 21.40
CA GLU A 221 -12.14 0.57 21.30
C GLU A 221 -10.76 0.07 20.83
N THR A 222 -10.50 -1.24 20.83
CA THR A 222 -9.14 -1.81 20.67
C THR A 222 -8.48 -1.36 19.38
N LEU A 223 -9.17 -1.50 18.25
CA LEU A 223 -8.62 -1.16 16.93
C LEU A 223 -8.43 0.36 16.77
N ALA A 224 -9.37 1.17 17.28
CA ALA A 224 -9.26 2.62 17.27
C ALA A 224 -8.08 3.11 18.13
N GLU A 225 -7.82 2.48 19.27
CA GLU A 225 -6.70 2.81 20.14
C GLU A 225 -5.35 2.42 19.52
N LEU A 226 -5.26 1.24 18.89
CA LEU A 226 -4.07 0.84 18.13
C LEU A 226 -3.77 1.85 17.01
N ARG A 227 -4.79 2.25 16.26
CA ARG A 227 -4.66 3.26 15.19
C ARG A 227 -4.12 4.59 15.75
N ARG A 228 -4.71 5.10 16.84
CA ARG A 228 -4.26 6.35 17.49
C ARG A 228 -2.79 6.27 17.93
N ARG A 229 -2.38 5.11 18.47
CA ARG A 229 -0.98 4.87 18.88
C ARG A 229 -0.03 4.80 17.69
N ALA A 230 -0.44 4.14 16.60
CA ALA A 230 0.35 4.03 15.39
C ALA A 230 0.53 5.38 14.68
N GLU A 231 -0.49 6.25 14.68
CA GLU A 231 -0.40 7.59 14.06
C GLU A 231 0.76 8.43 14.63
N ALA A 232 1.05 8.28 15.92
CA ALA A 232 2.17 8.98 16.57
C ALA A 232 3.56 8.41 16.19
N LEU A 233 3.61 7.18 15.67
CA LEU A 233 4.85 6.48 15.32
C LEU A 233 5.18 6.53 13.82
N GLY A 234 4.18 6.79 12.97
CA GLY A 234 4.34 6.79 11.52
C GLY A 234 4.34 5.38 10.93
N ASP A 235 5.42 5.00 10.25
CA ASP A 235 5.55 3.69 9.59
C ASP A 235 5.84 2.58 10.61
N CYS A 236 4.79 2.01 11.19
CA CYS A 236 4.90 0.90 12.14
C CYS A 236 3.92 -0.24 11.87
N LEU A 237 4.33 -1.44 12.28
CA LEU A 237 3.46 -2.60 12.46
C LEU A 237 3.23 -2.78 13.96
N LEU A 238 1.97 -2.83 14.37
CA LEU A 238 1.57 -3.08 15.75
C LEU A 238 0.90 -4.44 15.87
N GLY A 239 1.09 -5.08 17.02
CA GLY A 239 0.24 -6.17 17.49
C GLY A 239 -0.34 -5.82 18.86
N VAL A 240 -1.17 -6.71 19.40
CA VAL A 240 -1.76 -6.58 20.73
C VAL A 240 -1.28 -7.66 21.66
N GLU A 241 -1.25 -7.37 22.95
CA GLU A 241 -1.29 -8.40 23.97
C GLU A 241 -2.65 -9.12 23.90
N GLN A 242 -2.62 -10.44 23.95
CA GLN A 242 -3.80 -11.29 23.92
C GLN A 242 -3.98 -11.87 25.31
N LEU A 243 -5.24 -11.97 25.73
CA LEU A 243 -5.64 -12.60 26.96
C LEU A 243 -6.50 -13.82 26.60
N ASP A 244 -6.33 -14.91 27.33
CA ASP A 244 -7.26 -16.04 27.25
C ASP A 244 -8.58 -15.73 27.98
N GLU A 245 -9.50 -16.70 27.97
CA GLU A 245 -10.79 -16.63 28.65
C GLU A 245 -10.70 -16.47 30.18
N HIS A 246 -9.52 -16.73 30.77
CA HIS A 246 -9.23 -16.54 32.19
C HIS A 246 -8.46 -15.23 32.47
N GLY A 247 -8.29 -14.37 31.45
CA GLY A 247 -7.58 -13.11 31.56
C GLY A 247 -6.06 -13.27 31.67
N GLN A 248 -5.51 -14.46 31.41
CA GLN A 248 -4.08 -14.70 31.42
C GLN A 248 -3.46 -14.27 30.09
N ALA A 249 -2.32 -13.58 30.16
CA ALA A 249 -1.63 -13.13 28.97
C ALA A 249 -1.04 -14.29 28.18
N ASP A 250 -1.32 -14.33 26.88
CA ASP A 250 -0.70 -15.30 25.97
C ASP A 250 0.77 -14.93 25.75
N ALA A 251 1.66 -15.81 26.23
CA ALA A 251 3.10 -15.65 26.11
C ALA A 251 3.59 -15.76 24.64
N ALA A 252 2.81 -16.38 23.74
CA ALA A 252 3.18 -16.59 22.33
C ALA A 252 3.07 -15.31 21.48
N VAL A 253 2.47 -14.24 22.04
CA VAL A 253 2.25 -12.95 21.39
C VAL A 253 3.54 -12.21 21.06
N ARG A 254 4.53 -12.30 21.95
CA ARG A 254 5.80 -11.56 21.86
C ARG A 254 6.93 -12.54 21.60
N ARG A 255 7.56 -12.50 20.42
CA ARG A 255 8.59 -13.49 20.07
C ARG A 255 9.97 -12.85 19.98
N ARG A 256 10.96 -13.46 20.65
CA ARG A 256 12.37 -13.33 20.33
C ARG A 256 12.61 -14.07 19.01
N ASP A 257 13.53 -13.52 18.21
CA ASP A 257 13.99 -13.97 16.89
C ASP A 257 13.50 -15.37 16.47
N PRO A 258 12.73 -15.51 15.35
CA PRO A 258 12.31 -16.80 14.84
C PRO A 258 13.51 -17.51 14.19
N ASP A 259 14.47 -17.94 15.01
CA ASP A 259 15.54 -18.79 14.53
C ASP A 259 14.93 -20.14 14.13
N PHE A 260 14.68 -20.27 12.84
CA PHE A 260 14.01 -21.39 12.19
C PHE A 260 14.67 -22.74 12.53
N LEU A 261 15.99 -22.73 12.75
CA LEU A 261 16.78 -23.89 13.15
C LEU A 261 16.53 -24.34 14.60
N LEU A 262 16.18 -23.41 15.49
CA LEU A 262 15.80 -23.71 16.88
C LEU A 262 14.39 -24.31 16.96
N MET A 263 13.50 -23.90 16.07
CA MET A 263 12.11 -24.41 16.00
C MET A 263 12.07 -25.87 15.55
N LEU A 264 12.89 -26.26 14.57
CA LEU A 264 13.04 -27.65 14.10
C LEU A 264 13.67 -28.58 15.15
N ARG A 265 14.48 -28.05 16.07
CA ARG A 265 15.24 -28.85 17.05
C ARG A 265 14.50 -29.09 18.37
N SER A 266 13.38 -28.43 18.63
CA SER A 266 12.65 -28.56 19.90
C SER A 266 11.15 -28.24 19.77
N PRO A 267 10.35 -29.14 19.18
CA PRO A 267 8.89 -29.04 19.23
C PRO A 267 8.42 -28.96 20.69
N GLY A 268 7.60 -27.97 21.04
CA GLY A 268 7.05 -27.80 22.39
C GLY A 268 7.74 -26.79 23.31
N ARG A 269 8.68 -25.97 22.81
CA ARG A 269 9.37 -24.90 23.59
C ARG A 269 8.86 -23.47 23.33
N GLY A 270 7.60 -23.31 22.91
CA GLY A 270 7.00 -21.99 22.62
C GLY A 270 7.16 -20.96 23.75
N SER A 271 7.20 -21.40 25.01
CA SER A 271 7.41 -20.54 26.19
C SER A 271 8.79 -19.89 26.30
N LYS A 272 9.82 -20.39 25.59
CA LYS A 272 11.18 -19.82 25.62
C LYS A 272 11.43 -18.71 24.59
N LEU A 273 10.50 -18.50 23.67
CA LEU A 273 10.55 -17.40 22.70
C LEU A 273 9.80 -16.16 23.19
N ALA A 274 9.02 -16.27 24.27
CA ALA A 274 8.27 -15.17 24.86
C ALA A 274 9.21 -14.01 25.29
N ALA A 275 9.08 -12.83 24.66
CA ALA A 275 9.71 -11.63 25.19
C ALA A 275 8.86 -11.10 26.37
N PRO A 276 9.47 -10.78 27.53
CA PRO A 276 8.74 -10.30 28.69
C PRO A 276 8.08 -8.95 28.40
N ARG A 277 6.88 -8.75 28.96
CA ARG A 277 6.20 -7.46 28.96
C ARG A 277 6.92 -6.50 29.89
N ASP A 278 7.17 -5.28 29.42
CA ASP A 278 7.49 -4.15 30.28
C ASP A 278 6.17 -3.46 30.68
N PRO A 279 5.73 -3.55 31.95
CA PRO A 279 4.48 -2.95 32.38
C PRO A 279 4.52 -1.40 32.39
N HIS A 280 5.71 -0.80 32.28
CA HIS A 280 5.89 0.65 32.25
C HIS A 280 5.86 1.23 30.84
N GLN A 281 5.87 0.38 29.80
CA GLN A 281 5.81 0.80 28.41
C GLN A 281 4.44 0.50 27.82
N ALA A 282 3.75 1.54 27.38
CA ALA A 282 2.46 1.39 26.70
C ALA A 282 2.62 0.85 25.25
N LEU A 283 3.83 0.94 24.69
CA LEU A 283 4.25 0.31 23.43
C LEU A 283 5.67 -0.22 23.62
N GLN A 284 5.89 -1.49 23.28
CA GLN A 284 7.19 -2.14 23.42
C GLN A 284 7.66 -2.63 22.06
N ARG A 285 8.89 -2.26 21.68
CA ARG A 285 9.52 -2.80 20.47
C ARG A 285 9.88 -4.27 20.71
N VAL A 286 9.46 -5.13 19.78
CA VAL A 286 9.75 -6.57 19.82
C VAL A 286 10.39 -7.03 18.51
N PRO A 287 11.25 -8.07 18.52
CA PRO A 287 11.85 -8.62 17.30
C PRO A 287 10.81 -9.23 16.34
N ALA A 288 9.76 -9.85 16.88
CA ALA A 288 8.68 -10.42 16.10
C ALA A 288 7.33 -10.32 16.84
N LEU A 289 6.26 -10.14 16.06
CA LEU A 289 4.87 -10.12 16.52
C LEU A 289 4.18 -11.45 16.21
N SER A 290 3.23 -11.85 17.05
CA SER A 290 2.28 -12.91 16.69
C SER A 290 1.34 -12.44 15.58
N GLY A 291 0.98 -13.35 14.67
CA GLY A 291 0.12 -13.07 13.53
C GLY A 291 -1.37 -12.91 13.86
N ALA A 292 -1.80 -13.15 15.10
CA ALA A 292 -3.24 -13.20 15.40
C ALA A 292 -3.94 -11.85 15.23
N LEU A 293 -3.30 -10.75 15.61
CA LEU A 293 -3.75 -9.40 15.25
C LEU A 293 -2.55 -8.53 14.90
N LEU A 294 -2.53 -8.05 13.67
CA LEU A 294 -1.53 -7.13 13.15
C LEU A 294 -2.20 -5.90 12.54
N MET A 295 -1.79 -4.71 12.97
CA MET A 295 -2.27 -3.45 12.41
C MET A 295 -1.14 -2.64 11.80
N MET A 296 -1.37 -2.11 10.60
CA MET A 296 -0.43 -1.20 9.93
C MET A 296 -1.14 -0.18 9.05
N PRO A 297 -0.47 0.95 8.74
CA PRO A 297 -0.89 1.81 7.65
C PRO A 297 -0.87 1.04 6.33
N ARG A 298 -1.90 1.20 5.50
CA ARG A 298 -1.92 0.61 4.15
C ARG A 298 -0.71 1.06 3.31
N VAL A 299 -0.24 2.28 3.53
CA VAL A 299 0.97 2.81 2.85
C VAL A 299 2.23 1.99 3.17
N LEU A 300 2.34 1.42 4.37
CA LEU A 300 3.41 0.50 4.73
C LEU A 300 3.24 -0.83 4.02
N PHE A 301 2.02 -1.40 4.05
CA PHE A 301 1.70 -2.64 3.34
C PHE A 301 2.04 -2.58 1.84
N ASP A 302 1.71 -1.47 1.19
CA ASP A 302 2.04 -1.23 -0.23
C ASP A 302 3.53 -1.14 -0.47
N ARG A 303 4.24 -0.44 0.42
CA ARG A 303 5.67 -0.22 0.28
C ARG A 303 6.46 -1.52 0.43
N ILE A 304 5.97 -2.47 1.22
CA ILE A 304 6.60 -3.80 1.38
C ILE A 304 6.17 -4.80 0.31
N GLY A 305 5.25 -4.45 -0.59
CA GLY A 305 4.75 -5.34 -1.64
C GLY A 305 3.68 -6.34 -1.20
N GLY A 306 3.04 -6.11 -0.05
CA GLY A 306 2.08 -7.03 0.56
C GLY A 306 2.73 -8.20 1.29
N TRP A 307 1.94 -9.23 1.60
CA TRP A 307 2.47 -10.47 2.18
C TRP A 307 3.09 -11.35 1.09
N ASP A 308 4.20 -12.01 1.40
CA ASP A 308 4.84 -12.97 0.49
C ASP A 308 4.00 -14.26 0.40
N ALA A 309 3.27 -14.41 -0.71
CA ALA A 309 2.44 -15.59 -0.96
C ALA A 309 3.24 -16.87 -1.27
N GLY A 310 4.56 -16.77 -1.52
CA GLY A 310 5.45 -17.92 -1.65
C GLY A 310 5.80 -18.57 -0.31
N TYR A 311 5.55 -17.87 0.80
CA TYR A 311 5.80 -18.36 2.15
C TYR A 311 4.55 -19.02 2.74
N ARG A 312 4.46 -20.34 2.65
CA ARG A 312 3.46 -21.12 3.39
C ARG A 312 3.90 -21.19 4.86
N LEU A 313 3.10 -20.66 5.77
CA LEU A 313 3.39 -20.79 7.21
C LEU A 313 3.36 -22.28 7.58
N LEU A 314 4.45 -22.76 8.18
CA LEU A 314 4.74 -24.16 8.52
C LEU A 314 3.76 -24.81 9.54
N ALA A 315 2.64 -24.17 9.84
CA ALA A 315 1.61 -24.65 10.75
C ALA A 315 0.32 -25.09 10.03
N GLU A 316 0.19 -24.86 8.72
CA GLU A 316 -0.98 -25.35 7.95
C GLU A 316 -0.87 -26.87 7.64
N ASP A 317 0.33 -27.46 7.74
CA ASP A 317 0.58 -28.89 7.43
C ASP A 317 0.50 -29.83 8.65
N ILE A 318 0.06 -29.37 9.83
CA ILE A 318 -0.02 -30.23 11.03
C ILE A 318 -1.39 -30.94 11.16
N ASP A 319 -2.40 -30.54 10.39
CA ASP A 319 -3.75 -31.12 10.45
C ASP A 319 -4.14 -31.93 9.19
N GLN A 320 -3.24 -32.81 8.70
CA GLN A 320 -3.63 -33.92 7.80
C GLN A 320 -3.99 -35.19 8.58
#